data_AF-A0A9N9FVU9-F1
#
_entry.id   AF-A0A9N9FVU9-F1
#
_cell.length_a   1.000
_cell.length_b   1.000
_cell.length_c   1.000
_cell.angle_alpha   90.00
_cell.angle_beta   90.00
_cell.angle_gamma   90.00
#
_symmetry.space_group_name_H-M   'P 1'
#
loop_
_entity.id
_entity.type
_entity.pdbx_description
1 polymer ?
#
loop_
_entity_poly.entity_id
_entity_poly.type
_entity_poly.pdbx_seq_one_letter_code
_entity_poly.pdbx_strand_id
1 'polypeptide(L)'
;MSQPSNITGDMDPFDARLYFISVLKKVNASQQSIQSCTTFALRHNKYYEDLYRCIMEVMQKATIASRMNLFYFLDSLCAKSKKADFTKYLEYIQRDLKKIVVDLVCERDEGCFNLINTLKVLKSWKEKNYIEISVIENAEKFLLEWKGEKNYPPRLKLPKTDIIKRIEEDRERAKHHREDIWWVDKSHEDGEAVRLWEECSELSDSDYQEILTENCKYKPNHPWLDDYNKVKLWNEEQKRLEEEEEKERLRLRKRKLIEEEKERQRLIEEERERQRLIEEERERQRLIEEEKERQRLIEEENERQRLIEEEKARQRKIREEKSIEEKPKYYGDNFPCITNFDQTSQEFDDRNINYDPSFIYSFPISNNTNQIIYEQPSFYNQSTDITTTNNDTEPSRENETSSLLEEYHVEQIAGSNLGLLMQAVGLLEAGVSSLPDD
;
A
#
# COMPACT_ATOMS: atom_id res chain seq x y z
N MET A 1 -47.68 -21.83 -38.89
CA MET A 1 -46.43 -21.97 -39.68
C MET A 1 -45.77 -23.28 -39.26
N SER A 2 -45.37 -24.11 -40.21
CA SER A 2 -44.87 -25.47 -39.93
C SER A 2 -43.46 -25.44 -39.33
N GLN A 3 -43.18 -26.37 -38.41
CA GLN A 3 -41.81 -26.66 -37.96
C GLN A 3 -41.09 -27.44 -39.07
N PRO A 4 -39.94 -26.97 -39.61
CA PRO A 4 -39.15 -27.75 -40.55
C PRO A 4 -38.32 -28.79 -39.78
N SER A 5 -38.78 -30.04 -39.77
CA SER A 5 -38.05 -31.17 -39.19
C SER A 5 -36.87 -31.57 -40.08
N ASN A 6 -35.68 -31.01 -39.84
CA ASN A 6 -34.46 -31.35 -40.56
C ASN A 6 -33.59 -32.31 -39.73
N ILE A 7 -33.20 -33.45 -40.32
CA ILE A 7 -32.74 -34.63 -39.58
C ILE A 7 -31.25 -34.54 -39.20
N THR A 8 -30.48 -33.67 -39.86
CA THR A 8 -29.28 -33.08 -39.26
C THR A 8 -29.70 -31.85 -38.47
N GLY A 9 -29.59 -31.90 -37.13
CA GLY A 9 -30.10 -30.89 -36.19
C GLY A 9 -29.31 -29.58 -36.12
N ASP A 10 -28.89 -29.09 -37.28
CA ASP A 10 -27.96 -27.98 -37.49
C ASP A 10 -28.61 -26.94 -38.43
N MET A 11 -28.66 -25.67 -37.99
CA MET A 11 -29.34 -24.61 -38.73
C MET A 11 -28.45 -24.00 -39.80
N ASP A 12 -29.07 -23.55 -40.90
CA ASP A 12 -28.43 -22.66 -41.88
C ASP A 12 -28.00 -21.33 -41.22
N PRO A 13 -26.91 -20.65 -41.66
CA PRO A 13 -26.50 -19.38 -41.08
C PRO A 13 -27.57 -18.29 -41.10
N PHE A 14 -28.40 -18.24 -42.16
CA PHE A 14 -29.45 -17.23 -42.32
C PHE A 14 -30.63 -17.49 -41.38
N ASP A 15 -31.08 -18.74 -41.27
CA ASP A 15 -32.11 -19.14 -40.31
C ASP A 15 -31.64 -18.93 -38.86
N ALA A 16 -30.38 -19.30 -38.57
CA ALA A 16 -29.78 -19.06 -37.26
C ALA A 16 -29.73 -17.56 -36.91
N ARG A 17 -29.36 -16.68 -37.87
CA ARG A 17 -29.41 -15.22 -37.71
C ARG A 17 -30.84 -14.74 -37.42
N LEU A 18 -31.81 -15.09 -38.25
CA LEU A 18 -33.19 -14.61 -38.10
C LEU A 18 -33.81 -15.09 -36.78
N TYR A 19 -33.62 -16.37 -36.44
CA TYR A 19 -34.05 -16.93 -35.17
C TYR A 19 -33.39 -16.19 -34.00
N PHE A 20 -32.07 -16.03 -34.00
CA PHE A 20 -31.33 -15.41 -32.90
C PHE A 20 -31.71 -13.95 -32.68
N ILE A 21 -31.89 -13.16 -33.75
CA ILE A 21 -32.45 -11.79 -33.65
C ILE A 21 -33.85 -11.80 -33.02
N SER A 22 -34.69 -12.81 -33.32
CA SER A 22 -36.03 -12.95 -32.73
C SER A 22 -36.01 -13.34 -31.24
N VAL A 23 -34.94 -14.00 -30.77
CA VAL A 23 -34.70 -14.32 -29.35
C VAL A 23 -34.10 -13.13 -28.61
N LEU A 24 -33.05 -12.51 -29.16
CA LEU A 24 -32.39 -11.32 -28.59
C LEU A 24 -33.40 -10.18 -28.31
N LYS A 25 -34.34 -9.94 -29.24
CA LYS A 25 -35.43 -8.96 -29.06
C LYS A 25 -36.44 -9.30 -27.95
N LYS A 26 -36.37 -10.49 -27.35
CA LYS A 26 -37.22 -10.97 -26.25
C LYS A 26 -36.43 -11.19 -24.95
N VAL A 27 -35.13 -10.88 -24.93
CA VAL A 27 -34.31 -10.93 -23.71
C VAL A 27 -34.86 -9.91 -22.71
N ASN A 28 -35.10 -10.39 -21.50
CA ASN A 28 -35.68 -9.66 -20.39
C ASN A 28 -34.96 -10.07 -19.09
N ALA A 29 -35.41 -9.56 -17.94
CA ALA A 29 -34.76 -9.83 -16.65
C ALA A 29 -34.84 -11.30 -16.18
N SER A 30 -35.65 -12.16 -16.80
CA SER A 30 -35.78 -13.56 -16.36
C SER A 30 -34.57 -14.39 -16.79
N GLN A 31 -34.06 -15.19 -15.85
CA GLN A 31 -32.93 -16.07 -16.10
C GLN A 31 -33.21 -17.07 -17.23
N GLN A 32 -34.46 -17.55 -17.38
CA GLN A 32 -34.83 -18.45 -18.48
C GLN A 32 -34.65 -17.81 -19.87
N SER A 33 -34.97 -16.52 -20.03
CA SER A 33 -34.81 -15.81 -21.30
C SER A 33 -33.33 -15.62 -21.66
N ILE A 34 -32.54 -15.17 -20.67
CA ILE A 34 -31.07 -15.03 -20.78
C ILE A 34 -30.43 -16.39 -21.13
N GLN A 35 -30.72 -17.44 -20.34
CA GLN A 35 -30.11 -18.76 -20.51
C GLN A 35 -30.50 -19.45 -21.81
N SER A 36 -31.72 -19.22 -22.33
CA SER A 36 -32.13 -19.71 -23.65
C SER A 36 -31.31 -19.05 -24.76
N CYS A 37 -31.09 -17.73 -24.67
CA CYS A 37 -30.28 -16.98 -25.63
C CYS A 37 -28.80 -17.41 -25.59
N THR A 38 -28.21 -17.53 -24.39
CA THR A 38 -26.83 -18.01 -24.20
C THR A 38 -26.63 -19.42 -24.73
N THR A 39 -27.57 -20.33 -24.47
CA THR A 39 -27.47 -21.73 -24.89
C THR A 39 -27.60 -21.87 -26.41
N PHE A 40 -28.41 -21.02 -27.08
CA PHE A 40 -28.45 -20.96 -28.53
C PHE A 40 -27.11 -20.50 -29.13
N ALA A 41 -26.53 -19.41 -28.60
CA ALA A 41 -25.26 -18.86 -29.09
C ALA A 41 -24.14 -19.91 -29.03
N LEU A 42 -24.01 -20.62 -27.91
CA LEU A 42 -23.00 -21.67 -27.74
C LEU A 42 -23.28 -22.93 -28.57
N ARG A 43 -24.55 -23.34 -28.73
CA ARG A 43 -24.92 -24.47 -29.61
C ARG A 43 -24.56 -24.22 -31.07
N HIS A 44 -24.60 -22.96 -31.52
CA HIS A 44 -24.28 -22.56 -32.89
C HIS A 44 -22.97 -21.75 -32.96
N ASN A 45 -22.01 -22.06 -32.08
CA ASN A 45 -20.72 -21.36 -31.95
C ASN A 45 -19.91 -21.25 -33.25
N LYS A 46 -20.05 -22.18 -34.20
CA LYS A 46 -19.48 -22.08 -35.57
C LYS A 46 -19.88 -20.80 -36.33
N TYR A 47 -20.96 -20.12 -35.92
CA TYR A 47 -21.42 -18.85 -36.50
C TYR A 47 -21.13 -17.65 -35.58
N TYR A 48 -20.19 -17.77 -34.63
CA TYR A 48 -19.96 -16.78 -33.57
C TYR A 48 -19.85 -15.34 -34.09
N GLU A 49 -19.20 -15.11 -35.22
CA GLU A 49 -19.05 -13.76 -35.79
C GLU A 49 -20.37 -13.11 -36.16
N ASP A 50 -21.25 -13.83 -36.87
CA ASP A 50 -22.50 -13.25 -37.34
C ASP A 50 -23.55 -13.21 -36.22
N LEU A 51 -23.55 -14.22 -35.34
CA LEU A 51 -24.31 -14.17 -34.09
C LEU A 51 -23.89 -12.97 -33.23
N TYR A 52 -22.59 -12.68 -33.12
CA TYR A 52 -22.10 -11.50 -32.40
C TYR A 52 -22.48 -10.19 -33.09
N ARG A 53 -22.41 -10.12 -34.43
CA ARG A 53 -22.96 -8.97 -35.19
C ARG A 53 -24.44 -8.77 -34.89
N CYS A 54 -25.22 -9.84 -34.73
CA CYS A 54 -26.64 -9.76 -34.34
C CYS A 54 -26.82 -9.22 -32.91
N ILE A 55 -25.98 -9.61 -31.95
CA ILE A 55 -25.99 -9.04 -30.59
C ILE A 55 -25.79 -7.53 -30.67
N MET A 56 -24.72 -7.08 -31.34
CA MET A 56 -24.41 -5.66 -31.47
C MET A 56 -25.46 -4.87 -32.26
N GLU A 57 -26.06 -5.47 -33.30
CA GLU A 57 -27.17 -4.88 -34.06
C GLU A 57 -28.41 -4.67 -33.19
N VAL A 58 -28.76 -5.67 -32.35
CA VAL A 58 -29.91 -5.56 -31.45
C VAL A 58 -29.63 -4.61 -30.29
N MET A 59 -28.44 -4.62 -29.68
CA MET A 59 -28.09 -3.68 -28.60
C MET A 59 -28.14 -2.22 -29.05
N GLN A 60 -27.65 -1.90 -30.26
CA GLN A 60 -27.73 -0.55 -30.82
C GLN A 60 -29.19 -0.09 -31.00
N LYS A 61 -30.08 -0.99 -31.43
CA LYS A 61 -31.51 -0.71 -31.70
C LYS A 61 -32.41 -0.86 -30.46
N ALA A 62 -31.87 -1.29 -29.33
CA ALA A 62 -32.61 -1.56 -28.10
C ALA A 62 -32.73 -0.31 -27.20
N THR A 63 -33.81 -0.22 -26.42
CA THR A 63 -33.95 0.79 -25.36
C THR A 63 -32.96 0.53 -24.22
N ILE A 64 -32.57 1.56 -23.47
CA ILE A 64 -31.54 1.49 -22.42
C ILE A 64 -31.84 0.44 -21.33
N ALA A 65 -33.10 0.27 -20.94
CA ALA A 65 -33.52 -0.81 -20.04
C ALA A 65 -33.35 -2.21 -20.66
N SER A 66 -33.61 -2.35 -21.96
CA SER A 66 -33.41 -3.60 -22.71
C SER A 66 -31.93 -3.89 -22.93
N ARG A 67 -31.09 -2.85 -23.15
CA ARG A 67 -29.63 -2.98 -23.23
C ARG A 67 -29.02 -3.52 -21.94
N MET A 68 -29.55 -3.16 -20.77
CA MET A 68 -29.12 -3.75 -19.49
C MET A 68 -29.42 -5.25 -19.42
N ASN A 69 -30.60 -5.68 -19.88
CA ASN A 69 -30.95 -7.11 -19.94
C ASN A 69 -30.08 -7.86 -20.98
N LEU A 70 -29.71 -7.22 -22.10
CA LEU A 70 -28.73 -7.75 -23.05
C LEU A 70 -27.30 -7.81 -22.46
N PHE A 71 -26.93 -6.88 -21.57
CA PHE A 71 -25.63 -6.91 -20.87
C PHE A 71 -25.55 -8.05 -19.83
N TYR A 72 -26.65 -8.34 -19.11
CA TYR A 72 -26.74 -9.56 -18.29
C TYR A 72 -26.71 -10.85 -19.12
N PHE A 73 -27.21 -10.82 -20.36
CA PHE A 73 -26.99 -11.91 -21.32
C PHE A 73 -25.51 -12.04 -21.74
N LEU A 74 -24.78 -10.94 -21.92
CA LEU A 74 -23.33 -10.99 -22.16
C LEU A 74 -22.56 -11.55 -20.95
N ASP A 75 -22.96 -11.25 -19.71
CA ASP A 75 -22.37 -11.87 -18.51
C ASP A 75 -22.60 -13.40 -18.47
N SER A 76 -23.83 -13.84 -18.71
CA SER A 76 -24.17 -15.26 -18.87
C SER A 76 -23.36 -15.91 -20.00
N LEU A 77 -23.16 -15.20 -21.11
CA LEU A 77 -22.37 -15.66 -22.25
C LEU A 77 -20.89 -15.78 -21.90
N CYS A 78 -20.27 -14.80 -21.25
CA CYS A 78 -18.89 -14.91 -20.74
C CYS A 78 -18.73 -16.12 -19.81
N ALA A 79 -19.64 -16.26 -18.83
CA ALA A 79 -19.62 -17.33 -17.84
C ALA A 79 -19.72 -18.73 -18.48
N LYS A 80 -20.71 -18.94 -19.37
CA LYS A 80 -20.88 -20.22 -20.05
C LYS A 80 -19.84 -20.48 -21.14
N SER A 81 -19.35 -19.45 -21.83
CA SER A 81 -18.26 -19.60 -22.82
C SER A 81 -16.97 -20.05 -22.16
N LYS A 82 -16.62 -19.49 -20.99
CA LYS A 82 -15.45 -19.93 -20.20
C LYS A 82 -15.62 -21.36 -19.67
N LYS A 83 -16.82 -21.75 -19.21
CA LYS A 83 -17.12 -23.15 -18.82
C LYS A 83 -17.16 -24.14 -20.01
N ALA A 84 -17.23 -23.64 -21.25
CA ALA A 84 -17.23 -24.44 -22.48
C ALA A 84 -15.94 -24.27 -23.32
N ASP A 85 -14.90 -23.69 -22.73
CA ASP A 85 -13.59 -23.39 -23.33
C ASP A 85 -13.63 -22.69 -24.72
N PHE A 86 -14.61 -21.80 -24.90
CA PHE A 86 -14.85 -21.10 -26.18
C PHE A 86 -14.54 -19.59 -26.06
N THR A 87 -13.25 -19.24 -26.21
CA THR A 87 -12.75 -17.86 -25.98
C THR A 87 -13.28 -16.81 -26.97
N LYS A 88 -13.77 -17.19 -28.15
CA LYS A 88 -14.05 -16.26 -29.26
C LYS A 88 -15.11 -15.20 -28.94
N TYR A 89 -16.09 -15.51 -28.08
CA TYR A 89 -17.02 -14.49 -27.58
C TYR A 89 -16.34 -13.51 -26.61
N LEU A 90 -15.47 -13.99 -25.70
CA LEU A 90 -14.71 -13.14 -24.77
C LEU A 90 -13.78 -12.18 -25.54
N GLU A 91 -13.09 -12.68 -26.58
CA GLU A 91 -12.23 -11.87 -27.45
C GLU A 91 -12.98 -10.69 -28.10
N TYR A 92 -14.20 -10.93 -28.60
CA TYR A 92 -15.01 -9.90 -29.26
C TYR A 92 -15.61 -8.92 -28.24
N ILE A 93 -16.08 -9.41 -27.08
CA ILE A 93 -16.59 -8.57 -25.98
C ILE A 93 -15.46 -7.70 -25.39
N GLN A 94 -14.24 -8.24 -25.23
CA GLN A 94 -13.07 -7.47 -24.79
C GLN A 94 -12.74 -6.34 -25.77
N ARG A 95 -12.68 -6.63 -27.08
CA ARG A 95 -12.41 -5.61 -28.11
C ARG A 95 -13.43 -4.47 -28.09
N ASP A 96 -14.71 -4.79 -27.94
CA ASP A 96 -15.80 -3.81 -28.02
C ASP A 96 -16.26 -3.31 -26.64
N LEU A 97 -15.59 -3.68 -25.53
CA LEU A 97 -16.08 -3.49 -24.16
C LEU A 97 -16.47 -2.03 -23.88
N LYS A 98 -15.59 -1.10 -24.23
CA LYS A 98 -15.84 0.34 -24.04
C LYS A 98 -17.10 0.79 -24.77
N LYS A 99 -17.34 0.30 -26.00
CA LYS A 99 -18.54 0.63 -26.78
C LYS A 99 -19.80 0.00 -26.20
N ILE A 100 -19.72 -1.25 -25.76
CA ILE A 100 -20.83 -1.95 -25.08
C ILE A 100 -21.22 -1.19 -23.81
N VAL A 101 -20.24 -0.81 -22.99
CA VAL A 101 -20.44 -0.21 -21.67
C VAL A 101 -20.81 1.26 -21.77
N VAL A 102 -19.96 2.09 -22.39
CA VAL A 102 -20.09 3.56 -22.38
C VAL A 102 -21.09 4.05 -23.42
N ASP A 103 -21.03 3.55 -24.65
CA ASP A 103 -21.83 4.09 -25.76
C ASP A 103 -23.25 3.47 -25.81
N LEU A 104 -23.47 2.29 -25.22
CA LEU A 104 -24.73 1.54 -25.31
C LEU A 104 -25.40 1.35 -23.94
N VAL A 105 -24.79 0.64 -22.99
CA VAL A 105 -25.47 0.31 -21.71
C VAL A 105 -25.60 1.55 -20.81
N CYS A 106 -24.57 2.38 -20.76
CA CYS A 106 -24.52 3.62 -19.98
C CYS A 106 -24.46 4.86 -20.89
N GLU A 107 -25.26 4.87 -21.97
CA GLU A 107 -25.47 6.04 -22.84
C GLU A 107 -25.78 7.29 -21.98
N ARG A 108 -25.21 8.44 -22.36
CA ARG A 108 -25.26 9.65 -21.53
C ARG A 108 -26.68 10.16 -21.31
N ASP A 109 -26.83 10.93 -20.24
CA ASP A 109 -28.09 11.44 -19.65
C ASP A 109 -29.07 10.35 -19.17
N GLU A 110 -29.54 9.46 -20.05
CA GLU A 110 -30.54 8.43 -19.71
C GLU A 110 -29.94 7.18 -19.05
N GLY A 111 -28.79 6.68 -19.50
CA GLY A 111 -28.17 5.42 -19.05
C GLY A 111 -27.57 5.43 -17.63
N CYS A 112 -27.72 6.54 -16.90
CA CYS A 112 -27.18 6.74 -15.56
C CYS A 112 -27.70 5.73 -14.53
N PHE A 113 -28.92 5.20 -14.70
CA PHE A 113 -29.46 4.16 -13.81
C PHE A 113 -28.85 2.77 -14.03
N ASN A 114 -28.21 2.51 -15.18
CA ASN A 114 -27.50 1.25 -15.43
C ASN A 114 -26.09 1.24 -14.82
N LEU A 115 -25.50 2.42 -14.54
CA LEU A 115 -24.11 2.61 -14.11
C LEU A 115 -23.69 1.70 -12.96
N ILE A 116 -24.44 1.71 -11.85
CA ILE A 116 -24.06 0.97 -10.63
C ILE A 116 -24.08 -0.54 -10.85
N ASN A 117 -25.04 -1.05 -11.61
CA ASN A 117 -25.12 -2.49 -11.91
C ASN A 117 -24.10 -2.90 -12.98
N THR A 118 -23.76 -2.00 -13.91
CA THR A 118 -22.69 -2.20 -14.90
C THR A 118 -21.33 -2.34 -14.21
N LEU A 119 -21.01 -1.45 -13.26
CA LEU A 119 -19.81 -1.53 -12.43
C LEU A 119 -19.74 -2.83 -11.59
N LYS A 120 -20.87 -3.31 -11.05
CA LYS A 120 -20.92 -4.61 -10.34
C LYS A 120 -20.56 -5.79 -11.24
N VAL A 121 -21.07 -5.82 -12.48
CA VAL A 121 -20.75 -6.87 -13.46
C VAL A 121 -19.28 -6.80 -13.86
N LEU A 122 -18.74 -5.59 -14.13
CA LEU A 122 -17.33 -5.37 -14.45
C LEU A 122 -16.39 -5.84 -13.32
N LYS A 123 -16.71 -5.50 -12.05
CA LYS A 123 -16.00 -6.04 -10.87
C LYS A 123 -15.99 -7.58 -10.87
N SER A 124 -17.14 -8.21 -11.15
CA SER A 124 -17.21 -9.68 -11.19
C SER A 124 -16.47 -10.31 -12.38
N TRP A 125 -16.37 -9.61 -13.52
CA TRP A 125 -15.56 -10.04 -14.67
C TRP A 125 -14.06 -9.95 -14.39
N LYS A 126 -13.65 -8.96 -13.58
CA LYS A 126 -12.28 -8.80 -13.07
C LYS A 126 -11.93 -9.92 -12.09
N GLU A 127 -12.77 -10.16 -11.08
CA GLU A 127 -12.62 -11.26 -10.12
C GLU A 127 -12.53 -12.64 -10.79
N LYS A 128 -13.46 -12.93 -11.70
CA LYS A 128 -13.55 -14.23 -12.40
C LYS A 128 -12.60 -14.35 -13.60
N ASN A 129 -11.79 -13.31 -13.86
CA ASN A 129 -10.83 -13.23 -14.97
C ASN A 129 -11.48 -13.63 -16.31
N TYR A 130 -12.57 -12.95 -16.69
CA TYR A 130 -13.27 -13.15 -17.98
C TYR A 130 -12.69 -12.30 -19.11
N ILE A 131 -12.16 -11.12 -18.78
CA ILE A 131 -11.61 -10.13 -19.70
C ILE A 131 -10.35 -9.55 -19.04
N GLU A 132 -9.38 -9.13 -19.84
CA GLU A 132 -8.16 -8.48 -19.36
C GLU A 132 -8.45 -7.28 -18.45
N ILE A 133 -7.81 -7.26 -17.28
CA ILE A 133 -8.03 -6.27 -16.22
C ILE A 133 -7.82 -4.83 -16.74
N SER A 134 -6.81 -4.60 -17.57
CA SER A 134 -6.48 -3.28 -18.13
C SER A 134 -7.64 -2.69 -18.95
N VAL A 135 -8.39 -3.55 -19.67
CA VAL A 135 -9.51 -3.15 -20.54
C VAL A 135 -10.76 -2.88 -19.72
N ILE A 136 -10.97 -3.64 -18.64
CA ILE A 136 -12.02 -3.37 -17.64
C ILE A 136 -11.75 -2.02 -16.97
N GLU A 137 -10.55 -1.81 -16.42
CA GLU A 137 -10.17 -0.57 -15.72
C GLU A 137 -10.25 0.67 -16.65
N ASN A 138 -9.93 0.51 -17.93
CA ASN A 138 -10.11 1.56 -18.94
C ASN A 138 -11.59 1.96 -19.06
N ALA A 139 -12.50 0.99 -19.17
CA ALA A 139 -13.94 1.25 -19.27
C ALA A 139 -14.53 1.79 -17.96
N GLU A 140 -14.13 1.23 -16.80
CA GLU A 140 -14.54 1.72 -15.47
C GLU A 140 -14.10 3.18 -15.26
N LYS A 141 -12.90 3.56 -15.70
CA LYS A 141 -12.42 4.94 -15.63
C LYS A 141 -13.37 5.92 -16.35
N PHE A 142 -13.75 5.66 -17.60
CA PHE A 142 -14.69 6.54 -18.32
C PHE A 142 -16.07 6.64 -17.64
N LEU A 143 -16.55 5.56 -17.03
CA LEU A 143 -17.79 5.54 -16.26
C LEU A 143 -17.70 6.36 -14.96
N LEU A 144 -16.57 6.26 -14.24
CA LEU A 144 -16.35 6.95 -12.97
C LEU A 144 -16.04 8.44 -13.17
N GLU A 145 -15.33 8.79 -14.24
CA GLU A 145 -15.15 10.18 -14.68
C GLU A 145 -16.52 10.83 -14.98
N TRP A 146 -17.40 10.16 -15.74
CA TRP A 146 -18.76 10.65 -16.00
C TRP A 146 -19.57 10.83 -14.71
N LYS A 147 -19.47 9.89 -13.75
CA LYS A 147 -20.11 9.99 -12.43
C LYS A 147 -19.64 11.20 -11.62
N GLY A 148 -18.42 11.70 -11.87
CA GLY A 148 -17.85 12.88 -11.23
C GLY A 148 -18.18 14.21 -11.93
N GLU A 149 -18.84 14.20 -13.09
CA GLU A 149 -19.20 15.43 -13.82
C GLU A 149 -20.26 16.24 -13.08
N LYS A 150 -20.11 17.58 -13.05
CA LYS A 150 -21.11 18.51 -12.47
C LYS A 150 -22.51 18.39 -13.08
N ASN A 151 -22.60 17.86 -14.30
CA ASN A 151 -23.85 17.67 -15.04
C ASN A 151 -24.45 16.26 -14.85
N TYR A 152 -23.79 15.37 -14.10
CA TYR A 152 -24.31 14.02 -13.83
C TYR A 152 -25.70 14.11 -13.18
N PRO A 153 -26.74 13.43 -13.70
CA PRO A 153 -28.12 13.68 -13.31
C PRO A 153 -28.38 13.36 -11.82
N PRO A 154 -28.71 14.36 -10.97
CA PRO A 154 -28.79 14.17 -9.52
C PRO A 154 -30.06 13.41 -9.08
N ARG A 155 -31.07 13.30 -9.97
CA ARG A 155 -32.26 12.46 -9.81
C ARG A 155 -32.72 11.92 -11.16
N LEU A 156 -33.09 10.65 -11.19
CA LEU A 156 -33.61 9.96 -12.38
C LEU A 156 -34.98 10.54 -12.78
N LYS A 157 -35.16 10.87 -14.06
CA LYS A 157 -36.45 11.32 -14.63
C LYS A 157 -37.12 10.18 -15.39
N LEU A 158 -37.66 9.21 -14.67
CA LEU A 158 -38.42 8.08 -15.23
C LEU A 158 -39.89 8.14 -14.80
N PRO A 159 -40.84 7.66 -15.63
CA PRO A 159 -42.24 7.54 -15.22
C PRO A 159 -42.39 6.44 -14.15
N LYS A 160 -43.40 6.57 -13.28
CA LYS A 160 -43.61 5.65 -12.13
C LYS A 160 -43.73 4.17 -12.54
N THR A 161 -44.31 3.89 -13.71
CA THR A 161 -44.43 2.55 -14.29
C THR A 161 -43.08 1.87 -14.46
N ASP A 162 -42.12 2.61 -14.98
CA ASP A 162 -40.82 2.10 -15.40
C ASP A 162 -39.91 1.95 -14.19
N ILE A 163 -40.06 2.85 -13.20
CA ILE A 163 -39.44 2.73 -11.87
C ILE A 163 -39.91 1.45 -11.17
N ILE A 164 -41.23 1.20 -11.10
CA ILE A 164 -41.78 -0.01 -10.46
C ILE A 164 -41.29 -1.27 -11.18
N LYS A 165 -41.34 -1.29 -12.53
CA LYS A 165 -40.81 -2.40 -13.33
C LYS A 165 -39.32 -2.63 -13.05
N ARG A 166 -38.51 -1.57 -13.03
CA ARG A 166 -37.06 -1.64 -12.78
C ARG A 166 -36.74 -2.19 -11.39
N ILE A 167 -37.52 -1.81 -10.37
CA ILE A 167 -37.41 -2.33 -9.00
C ILE A 167 -37.68 -3.84 -8.98
N GLU A 168 -38.78 -4.30 -9.59
CA GLU A 168 -39.12 -5.73 -9.60
C GLU A 168 -38.11 -6.57 -10.41
N GLU A 169 -37.60 -6.05 -11.53
CA GLU A 169 -36.53 -6.71 -12.29
C GLU A 169 -35.21 -6.83 -11.48
N ASP A 170 -34.84 -5.82 -10.67
CA ASP A 170 -33.66 -5.88 -9.81
C ASP A 170 -33.89 -6.72 -8.55
N ARG A 171 -35.11 -6.73 -8.00
CA ARG A 171 -35.54 -7.63 -6.91
C ARG A 171 -35.42 -9.09 -7.33
N GLU A 172 -35.91 -9.44 -8.52
CA GLU A 172 -35.81 -10.81 -9.04
C GLU A 172 -34.35 -11.23 -9.28
N ARG A 173 -33.49 -10.33 -9.79
CA ARG A 173 -32.04 -10.61 -9.87
C ARG A 173 -31.43 -10.85 -8.49
N ALA A 174 -31.76 -10.02 -7.49
CA ALA A 174 -31.25 -10.16 -6.12
C ALA A 174 -31.80 -11.41 -5.40
N LYS A 175 -33.01 -11.87 -5.75
CA LYS A 175 -33.57 -13.15 -5.32
C LYS A 175 -32.77 -14.32 -5.88
N HIS A 176 -32.67 -14.43 -7.22
CA HIS A 176 -31.94 -15.54 -7.86
C HIS A 176 -30.46 -15.57 -7.48
N HIS A 177 -29.80 -14.41 -7.29
CA HIS A 177 -28.42 -14.40 -6.83
C HIS A 177 -28.25 -15.09 -5.45
N ARG A 178 -29.21 -14.91 -4.53
CA ARG A 178 -29.21 -15.61 -3.23
C ARG A 178 -29.59 -17.08 -3.33
N GLU A 179 -30.33 -17.48 -4.37
CA GLU A 179 -30.64 -18.88 -4.66
C GLU A 179 -29.39 -19.67 -5.09
N ASP A 180 -28.36 -19.00 -5.64
CA ASP A 180 -27.07 -19.62 -5.99
C ASP A 180 -26.04 -19.64 -4.82
N ILE A 181 -26.17 -18.80 -3.77
CA ILE A 181 -25.12 -18.62 -2.73
C ILE A 181 -24.91 -19.86 -1.83
N TRP A 182 -25.99 -20.56 -1.49
CA TRP A 182 -25.95 -21.75 -0.62
C TRP A 182 -25.57 -23.03 -1.38
N TRP A 183 -25.35 -22.96 -2.70
CA TRP A 183 -24.93 -24.11 -3.48
C TRP A 183 -23.49 -24.51 -3.17
N VAL A 184 -23.25 -25.82 -3.08
CA VAL A 184 -21.95 -26.43 -2.78
C VAL A 184 -21.46 -27.20 -4.01
N ASP A 185 -20.22 -26.94 -4.41
CA ASP A 185 -19.62 -27.63 -5.57
C ASP A 185 -19.13 -29.03 -5.19
N LYS A 186 -19.79 -30.05 -5.74
CA LYS A 186 -19.49 -31.47 -5.49
C LYS A 186 -18.44 -32.04 -6.45
N SER A 187 -17.73 -31.21 -7.21
CA SER A 187 -16.61 -31.61 -8.06
C SER A 187 -15.25 -31.59 -7.35
N HIS A 188 -15.19 -31.17 -6.08
CA HIS A 188 -14.01 -31.24 -5.22
C HIS A 188 -14.36 -32.05 -3.97
N GLU A 189 -13.51 -33.02 -3.62
CA GLU A 189 -13.84 -34.09 -2.67
C GLU A 189 -14.11 -33.57 -1.23
N ASP A 190 -13.39 -32.52 -0.82
CA ASP A 190 -13.60 -31.79 0.44
C ASP A 190 -14.12 -30.34 0.23
N GLY A 191 -14.69 -30.03 -0.94
CA GLY A 191 -15.03 -28.65 -1.33
C GLY A 191 -15.98 -27.91 -0.37
N GLU A 192 -16.86 -28.66 0.30
CA GLU A 192 -17.76 -28.14 1.34
C GLU A 192 -16.99 -27.76 2.62
N ALA A 193 -16.09 -28.64 3.08
CA ALA A 193 -15.33 -28.44 4.31
C ALA A 193 -14.28 -27.32 4.17
N VAL A 194 -13.61 -27.22 3.02
CA VAL A 194 -12.67 -26.12 2.73
C VAL A 194 -13.41 -24.78 2.70
N ARG A 195 -14.54 -24.69 1.99
CA ARG A 195 -15.36 -23.47 1.93
C ARG A 195 -15.85 -23.07 3.32
N LEU A 196 -16.34 -24.01 4.11
CA LEU A 196 -16.76 -23.75 5.49
C LEU A 196 -15.59 -23.26 6.34
N TRP A 197 -14.39 -23.84 6.22
CA TRP A 197 -13.21 -23.41 6.96
C TRP A 197 -12.75 -21.98 6.60
N GLU A 198 -12.92 -21.56 5.34
CA GLU A 198 -12.60 -20.19 4.88
C GLU A 198 -13.71 -19.17 5.19
N GLU A 199 -14.99 -19.57 5.24
CA GLU A 199 -16.14 -18.70 5.49
C GLU A 199 -16.61 -18.68 6.97
N CYS A 200 -16.09 -19.55 7.84
CA CYS A 200 -16.51 -19.66 9.25
C CYS A 200 -16.11 -18.43 10.07
N SER A 201 -17.10 -17.78 10.69
CA SER A 201 -16.91 -16.75 11.71
C SER A 201 -16.58 -17.35 13.08
N GLU A 202 -15.93 -16.57 13.93
CA GLU A 202 -15.80 -16.88 15.36
C GLU A 202 -17.18 -17.00 16.02
N LEU A 203 -17.31 -17.84 17.06
CA LEU A 203 -18.55 -18.01 17.82
C LEU A 203 -18.97 -16.68 18.48
N SER A 204 -20.17 -16.20 18.13
CA SER A 204 -20.80 -15.01 18.67
C SER A 204 -21.71 -15.33 19.87
N ASP A 205 -22.15 -14.30 20.62
CA ASP A 205 -23.15 -14.46 21.68
C ASP A 205 -24.46 -15.12 21.17
N SER A 206 -24.79 -14.99 19.87
CA SER A 206 -25.95 -15.65 19.26
C SER A 206 -25.77 -17.17 19.16
N ASP A 207 -24.57 -17.63 18.76
CA ASP A 207 -24.25 -19.05 18.68
C ASP A 207 -24.27 -19.69 20.07
N TYR A 208 -23.76 -18.98 21.08
CA TYR A 208 -23.87 -19.41 22.49
C TYR A 208 -25.32 -19.45 22.98
N GLN A 209 -26.19 -18.51 22.57
CA GLN A 209 -27.63 -18.55 22.89
C GLN A 209 -28.33 -19.75 22.25
N GLU A 210 -28.01 -20.10 21.00
CA GLU A 210 -28.56 -21.30 20.34
C GLU A 210 -28.06 -22.60 21.02
N ILE A 211 -26.76 -22.70 21.29
CA ILE A 211 -26.15 -23.84 22.01
C ILE A 211 -26.78 -24.01 23.40
N LEU A 212 -26.94 -22.92 24.17
CA LEU A 212 -27.62 -22.94 25.47
C LEU A 212 -29.09 -23.34 25.33
N THR A 213 -29.78 -22.88 24.29
CA THR A 213 -31.19 -23.21 24.05
C THR A 213 -31.40 -24.70 23.78
N GLU A 214 -30.56 -25.33 22.95
CA GLU A 214 -30.63 -26.79 22.72
C GLU A 214 -30.20 -27.59 23.97
N ASN A 215 -29.15 -27.17 24.66
CA ASN A 215 -28.68 -27.81 25.89
C ASN A 215 -29.75 -27.77 27.00
N CYS A 216 -30.48 -26.66 27.15
CA CYS A 216 -31.61 -26.53 28.07
C CYS A 216 -32.78 -27.45 27.70
N LYS A 217 -33.04 -27.76 26.41
CA LYS A 217 -34.03 -28.77 26.03
C LYS A 217 -33.59 -30.18 26.44
N TYR A 218 -32.30 -30.51 26.30
CA TYR A 218 -31.77 -31.83 26.61
C TYR A 218 -31.60 -32.10 28.11
N LYS A 219 -31.16 -31.10 28.89
CA LYS A 219 -31.06 -31.15 30.35
C LYS A 219 -31.59 -29.86 30.99
N PRO A 220 -32.92 -29.73 31.20
CA PRO A 220 -33.51 -28.51 31.78
C PRO A 220 -33.02 -28.16 33.19
N ASN A 221 -32.59 -29.15 33.96
CA ASN A 221 -32.19 -28.99 35.37
C ASN A 221 -30.67 -28.76 35.56
N HIS A 222 -29.90 -28.59 34.48
CA HIS A 222 -28.47 -28.32 34.55
C HIS A 222 -28.22 -26.80 34.65
N PRO A 223 -27.29 -26.31 35.49
CA PRO A 223 -26.93 -24.89 35.55
C PRO A 223 -26.05 -24.47 34.36
N TRP A 224 -26.54 -24.62 33.14
CA TRP A 224 -25.80 -24.32 31.90
C TRP A 224 -25.27 -22.88 31.83
N LEU A 225 -25.98 -21.93 32.44
CA LEU A 225 -25.54 -20.53 32.53
C LEU A 225 -24.25 -20.38 33.36
N ASP A 226 -24.09 -21.15 34.44
CA ASP A 226 -22.87 -21.13 35.25
C ASP A 226 -21.68 -21.68 34.46
N ASP A 227 -21.91 -22.73 33.67
CA ASP A 227 -20.87 -23.32 32.82
C ASP A 227 -20.49 -22.42 31.64
N TYR A 228 -21.47 -21.74 31.02
CA TYR A 228 -21.21 -20.69 30.03
C TYR A 228 -20.36 -19.56 30.63
N ASN A 229 -20.71 -19.06 31.82
CA ASN A 229 -19.95 -18.01 32.50
C ASN A 229 -18.51 -18.45 32.83
N LYS A 230 -18.30 -19.71 33.24
CA LYS A 230 -16.94 -20.29 33.44
C LYS A 230 -16.14 -20.32 32.13
N VAL A 231 -16.74 -20.78 31.03
CA VAL A 231 -16.09 -20.85 29.71
C VAL A 231 -15.78 -19.46 29.16
N LYS A 232 -16.70 -18.49 29.31
CA LYS A 232 -16.48 -17.10 28.91
C LYS A 232 -15.30 -16.47 29.67
N LEU A 233 -15.29 -16.56 30.99
CA LEU A 233 -14.18 -16.06 31.82
C LEU A 233 -12.85 -16.76 31.51
N TRP A 234 -12.88 -18.06 31.19
CA TRP A 234 -11.67 -18.79 30.78
C TRP A 234 -11.14 -18.33 29.42
N ASN A 235 -12.01 -18.13 28.42
CA ASN A 235 -11.65 -17.58 27.11
C ASN A 235 -11.05 -16.17 27.24
N GLU A 236 -11.68 -15.31 28.04
CA GLU A 236 -11.19 -13.95 28.33
C GLU A 236 -9.80 -13.99 28.98
N GLU A 237 -9.53 -14.93 29.90
CA GLU A 237 -8.21 -15.10 30.51
C GLU A 237 -7.17 -15.67 29.52
N GLN A 238 -7.52 -16.64 28.67
CA GLN A 238 -6.59 -17.16 27.65
C GLN A 238 -6.13 -16.03 26.71
N LYS A 239 -7.07 -15.23 26.22
CA LYS A 239 -6.78 -14.07 25.36
C LYS A 239 -5.89 -13.04 26.04
N ARG A 240 -6.15 -12.74 27.32
CA ARG A 240 -5.27 -11.86 28.12
C ARG A 240 -3.85 -12.40 28.20
N LEU A 241 -3.68 -13.70 28.43
CA LEU A 241 -2.37 -14.36 28.50
C LEU A 241 -1.65 -14.33 27.13
N GLU A 242 -2.35 -14.61 26.03
CA GLU A 242 -1.81 -14.53 24.67
C GLU A 242 -1.33 -13.11 24.33
N GLU A 243 -2.12 -12.08 24.67
CA GLU A 243 -1.75 -10.69 24.54
C GLU A 243 -0.53 -10.31 25.41
N GLU A 244 -0.46 -10.79 26.65
CA GLU A 244 0.67 -10.54 27.56
C GLU A 244 1.96 -11.22 27.05
N GLU A 245 1.86 -12.46 26.53
CA GLU A 245 2.97 -13.10 25.83
C GLU A 245 3.41 -12.33 24.58
N GLU A 246 2.49 -11.81 23.75
CA GLU A 246 2.87 -11.03 22.58
C GLU A 246 3.56 -9.71 22.97
N LYS A 247 3.06 -9.05 24.01
CA LYS A 247 3.68 -7.85 24.59
C LYS A 247 5.10 -8.15 25.09
N GLU A 248 5.35 -9.32 25.70
CA GLU A 248 6.71 -9.76 26.07
C GLU A 248 7.58 -10.15 24.87
N ARG A 249 7.06 -10.90 23.89
CA ARG A 249 7.74 -11.19 22.62
C ARG A 249 8.21 -9.90 21.94
N LEU A 250 7.37 -8.85 21.95
CA LEU A 250 7.69 -7.53 21.41
C LEU A 250 8.68 -6.75 22.28
N ARG A 251 8.58 -6.80 23.62
CA ARG A 251 9.57 -6.20 24.55
C ARG A 251 10.96 -6.81 24.35
N LEU A 252 11.06 -8.13 24.26
CA LEU A 252 12.30 -8.85 24.00
C LEU A 252 12.89 -8.51 22.63
N ARG A 253 12.06 -8.42 21.57
CA ARG A 253 12.49 -7.99 20.24
C ARG A 253 13.02 -6.56 20.23
N LYS A 254 12.34 -5.62 20.90
CA LYS A 254 12.80 -4.23 21.05
C LYS A 254 14.14 -4.16 21.82
N ARG A 255 14.31 -4.95 22.88
CA ARG A 255 15.57 -5.03 23.62
C ARG A 255 16.74 -5.48 22.74
N LYS A 256 16.56 -6.53 21.93
CA LYS A 256 17.60 -7.01 21.00
C LYS A 256 18.01 -5.93 20.00
N LEU A 257 17.05 -5.24 19.38
CA LEU A 257 17.34 -4.15 18.43
C LEU A 257 18.14 -2.99 19.07
N ILE A 258 17.87 -2.65 20.34
CA ILE A 258 18.63 -1.64 21.10
C ILE A 258 20.06 -2.13 21.40
N GLU A 259 20.25 -3.42 21.62
CA GLU A 259 21.54 -4.03 21.93
C GLU A 259 22.44 -4.14 20.68
N GLU A 260 21.87 -4.56 19.55
CA GLU A 260 22.50 -4.51 18.22
C GLU A 260 22.89 -3.07 17.82
N GLU A 261 22.05 -2.08 18.12
CA GLU A 261 22.31 -0.69 17.78
C GLU A 261 23.46 -0.09 18.62
N LYS A 262 23.54 -0.45 19.91
CA LYS A 262 24.70 -0.14 20.75
C LYS A 262 25.98 -0.84 20.29
N GLU A 263 25.88 -2.01 19.65
CA GLU A 263 27.03 -2.68 19.03
C GLU A 263 27.49 -1.95 17.76
N ARG A 264 26.57 -1.59 16.86
CA ARG A 264 26.87 -0.76 15.68
C ARG A 264 27.52 0.58 16.06
N GLN A 265 27.04 1.25 17.10
CA GLN A 265 27.61 2.52 17.57
C GLN A 265 29.03 2.36 18.16
N ARG A 266 29.34 1.26 18.85
CA ARG A 266 30.70 0.95 19.32
C ARG A 266 31.66 0.73 18.14
N LEU A 267 31.27 -0.08 17.16
CA LEU A 267 32.08 -0.34 15.97
C LEU A 267 32.36 0.94 15.16
N ILE A 268 31.40 1.88 15.10
CA ILE A 268 31.59 3.18 14.44
C ILE A 268 32.62 4.06 15.17
N GLU A 269 32.65 4.06 16.51
CA GLU A 269 33.64 4.86 17.25
C GLU A 269 35.03 4.20 17.27
N GLU A 270 35.12 2.87 17.33
CA GLU A 270 36.39 2.14 17.14
C GLU A 270 37.00 2.42 15.76
N GLU A 271 36.19 2.48 14.70
CA GLU A 271 36.65 2.81 13.35
C GLU A 271 37.08 4.28 13.23
N ARG A 272 36.39 5.20 13.93
CA ARG A 272 36.85 6.60 14.04
C ARG A 272 38.19 6.71 14.77
N GLU A 273 38.43 5.94 15.82
CA GLU A 273 39.74 5.93 16.51
C GLU A 273 40.86 5.41 15.62
N ARG A 274 40.61 4.34 14.85
CA ARG A 274 41.57 3.87 13.84
C ARG A 274 41.90 4.95 12.81
N GLN A 275 40.91 5.69 12.33
CA GLN A 275 41.11 6.77 11.37
C GLN A 275 41.87 7.95 11.99
N ARG A 276 41.58 8.35 13.25
CA ARG A 276 42.34 9.36 14.00
C ARG A 276 43.82 8.99 14.11
N LEU A 277 44.13 7.74 14.48
CA LEU A 277 45.51 7.24 14.61
C LEU A 277 46.26 7.20 13.27
N ILE A 278 45.59 6.81 12.18
CA ILE A 278 46.16 6.81 10.83
C ILE A 278 46.47 8.24 10.35
N GLU A 279 45.65 9.23 10.72
CA GLU A 279 45.90 10.63 10.40
C GLU A 279 47.08 11.21 11.20
N GLU A 280 47.15 10.97 12.51
CA GLU A 280 48.32 11.32 13.34
C GLU A 280 49.63 10.73 12.80
N GLU A 281 49.62 9.46 12.36
CA GLU A 281 50.82 8.82 11.81
C GLU A 281 51.23 9.45 10.47
N ARG A 282 50.27 9.82 9.62
CA ARG A 282 50.53 10.59 8.39
C ARG A 282 51.12 11.97 8.71
N GLU A 283 50.63 12.67 9.74
CA GLU A 283 51.19 13.98 10.13
C GLU A 283 52.64 13.86 10.62
N ARG A 284 52.95 12.84 11.43
CA ARG A 284 54.32 12.55 11.87
C ARG A 284 55.24 12.28 10.66
N GLN A 285 54.75 11.56 9.65
CA GLN A 285 55.50 11.33 8.40
C GLN A 285 55.71 12.64 7.61
N ARG A 286 54.68 13.50 7.48
CA ARG A 286 54.81 14.83 6.84
C ARG A 286 55.87 15.70 7.52
N LEU A 287 55.84 15.79 8.85
CA LEU A 287 56.80 16.61 9.63
C LEU A 287 58.25 16.10 9.47
N ILE A 288 58.45 14.78 9.46
CA ILE A 288 59.77 14.15 9.22
C ILE A 288 60.27 14.45 7.79
N GLU A 289 59.38 14.55 6.80
CA GLU A 289 59.75 14.88 5.42
C GLU A 289 60.09 16.37 5.25
N GLU A 290 59.32 17.28 5.85
CA GLU A 290 59.66 18.70 5.90
C GLU A 290 61.00 18.95 6.62
N GLU A 291 61.30 18.23 7.71
CA GLU A 291 62.56 18.42 8.43
C GLU A 291 63.77 17.94 7.61
N LYS A 292 63.62 16.85 6.85
CA LYS A 292 64.62 16.41 5.85
C LYS A 292 64.76 17.41 4.70
N GLU A 293 63.70 18.12 4.32
CA GLU A 293 63.78 19.21 3.33
C GLU A 293 64.51 20.43 3.88
N ARG A 294 64.17 20.87 5.11
CA ARG A 294 64.89 21.94 5.82
C ARG A 294 66.39 21.63 5.97
N GLN A 295 66.75 20.38 6.31
CA GLN A 295 68.15 19.97 6.37
C GLN A 295 68.85 20.02 5.01
N ARG A 296 68.20 19.56 3.92
CA ARG A 296 68.75 19.68 2.55
C ARG A 296 68.97 21.12 2.11
N LEU A 297 68.05 22.03 2.42
CA LEU A 297 68.18 23.46 2.12
C LEU A 297 69.34 24.11 2.90
N ILE A 298 69.51 23.74 4.17
CA ILE A 298 70.64 24.18 5.00
C ILE A 298 71.97 23.65 4.42
N GLU A 299 72.02 22.41 3.94
CA GLU A 299 73.21 21.82 3.34
C GLU A 299 73.59 22.51 2.01
N GLU A 300 72.60 22.80 1.15
CA GLU A 300 72.79 23.57 -0.09
C GLU A 300 73.27 25.01 0.20
N GLU A 301 72.70 25.69 1.19
CA GLU A 301 73.16 27.04 1.58
C GLU A 301 74.59 27.00 2.15
N ASN A 302 74.95 25.99 2.94
CA ASN A 302 76.34 25.80 3.39
C ASN A 302 77.31 25.48 2.24
N GLU A 303 76.84 24.88 1.13
CA GLU A 303 77.64 24.71 -0.09
C GLU A 303 77.80 26.04 -0.86
N ARG A 304 76.70 26.79 -1.06
CA ARG A 304 76.72 28.13 -1.65
C ARG A 304 77.66 29.08 -0.89
N GLN A 305 77.63 29.07 0.44
CA GLN A 305 78.50 29.90 1.26
C GLN A 305 79.98 29.51 1.12
N ARG A 306 80.29 28.21 1.03
CA ARG A 306 81.67 27.72 0.76
C ARG A 306 82.18 28.15 -0.63
N LEU A 307 81.34 28.11 -1.67
CA LEU A 307 81.68 28.63 -3.00
C LEU A 307 81.97 30.13 -2.97
N ILE A 308 81.15 30.90 -2.24
CA ILE A 308 81.34 32.36 -2.05
C ILE A 308 82.63 32.65 -1.26
N GLU A 309 83.00 31.85 -0.26
CA GLU A 309 84.28 32.00 0.44
C GLU A 309 85.48 31.63 -0.44
N GLU A 310 85.39 30.59 -1.27
CA GLU A 310 86.45 30.25 -2.21
C GLU A 310 86.65 31.36 -3.25
N GLU A 311 85.56 31.96 -3.76
CA GLU A 311 85.64 33.10 -4.67
C GLU A 311 86.21 34.35 -3.97
N LYS A 312 85.81 34.64 -2.72
CA LYS A 312 86.44 35.69 -1.90
C LYS A 312 87.94 35.42 -1.68
N ALA A 313 88.35 34.17 -1.51
CA ALA A 313 89.76 33.80 -1.38
C ALA A 313 90.54 33.98 -2.69
N ARG A 314 89.95 33.65 -3.84
CA ARG A 314 90.49 33.99 -5.18
C ARG A 314 90.64 35.50 -5.35
N GLN A 315 89.62 36.28 -4.99
CA GLN A 315 89.68 37.75 -5.03
C GLN A 315 90.71 38.35 -4.05
N ARG A 316 90.94 37.73 -2.88
CA ARG A 316 92.01 38.13 -1.95
C ARG A 316 93.40 37.93 -2.56
N LYS A 317 93.68 36.80 -3.21
CA LYS A 317 94.96 36.59 -3.93
C LYS A 317 95.19 37.64 -5.00
N ILE A 318 94.17 37.95 -5.82
CA ILE A 318 94.21 39.03 -6.83
C ILE A 318 94.42 40.43 -6.19
N ARG A 319 94.03 40.62 -4.93
CA ARG A 319 94.28 41.86 -4.17
C ARG A 319 95.68 41.89 -3.54
N GLU A 320 96.20 40.75 -3.09
CA GLU A 320 97.55 40.61 -2.53
C GLU A 320 98.63 40.78 -3.62
N GLU A 321 98.40 40.28 -4.83
CA GLU A 321 99.21 40.58 -6.02
C GLU A 321 99.25 42.09 -6.33
N LYS A 322 98.19 42.84 -5.97
CA LYS A 322 98.08 44.30 -6.12
C LYS A 322 98.59 45.10 -4.90
N SER A 323 99.05 44.45 -3.83
CA SER A 323 99.47 45.12 -2.59
C SER A 323 100.94 44.89 -2.22
N ILE A 324 101.79 44.59 -3.20
CA ILE A 324 103.25 44.49 -3.03
C ILE A 324 103.93 45.87 -3.16
N GLU A 325 103.26 46.85 -3.78
CA GLU A 325 103.76 48.22 -3.88
C GLU A 325 103.17 49.14 -2.78
N GLU A 326 104.07 49.97 -2.24
CA GLU A 326 103.89 51.05 -1.26
C GLU A 326 103.56 50.71 0.21
N LYS A 327 104.20 51.48 1.12
CA LYS A 327 104.04 51.44 2.59
C LYS A 327 103.82 52.86 3.15
N PRO A 328 103.16 53.00 4.31
CA PRO A 328 102.42 54.23 4.66
C PRO A 328 103.23 55.29 5.43
N LYS A 329 102.59 56.43 5.70
CA LYS A 329 103.02 57.45 6.69
C LYS A 329 101.94 57.71 7.75
N TYR A 330 102.39 58.13 8.92
CA TYR A 330 101.62 58.38 10.15
C TYR A 330 101.24 59.86 10.34
N TYR A 331 100.19 60.11 11.14
CA TYR A 331 99.89 61.23 12.08
C TYR A 331 98.34 61.24 12.29
N GLY A 332 97.73 61.64 13.42
CA GLY A 332 98.21 62.04 14.75
C GLY A 332 97.03 62.50 15.65
N ASP A 333 97.23 62.48 16.98
CA ASP A 333 96.58 63.32 18.03
C ASP A 333 95.08 63.18 18.48
N ASN A 334 94.93 62.77 19.75
CA ASN A 334 94.15 63.36 20.87
C ASN A 334 92.58 63.44 20.95
N PHE A 335 92.03 62.63 21.88
CA PHE A 335 91.06 62.89 23.01
C PHE A 335 90.22 64.22 23.11
N PRO A 336 89.11 64.28 23.91
CA PRO A 336 88.02 63.30 24.15
C PRO A 336 86.57 63.88 24.45
N CYS A 337 85.52 63.06 24.24
CA CYS A 337 84.26 62.95 25.04
C CYS A 337 83.20 64.11 25.14
N ILE A 338 81.97 63.70 25.51
CA ILE A 338 80.81 64.44 26.12
C ILE A 338 79.72 65.08 25.20
N THR A 339 78.45 64.75 25.54
CA THR A 339 77.11 65.37 25.24
C THR A 339 76.53 65.52 23.82
N ASN A 340 75.36 64.85 23.66
CA ASN A 340 74.01 65.38 23.34
C ASN A 340 73.70 66.31 22.14
N PHE A 341 72.50 66.04 21.60
CA PHE A 341 71.48 66.96 21.05
C PHE A 341 71.52 67.36 19.56
N ASP A 342 70.66 66.66 18.82
CA ASP A 342 69.58 67.22 17.98
C ASP A 342 69.80 67.92 16.62
N GLN A 343 68.86 67.60 15.72
CA GLN A 343 68.31 68.41 14.62
C GLN A 343 69.23 68.63 13.38
N THR A 344 68.73 68.69 12.14
CA THR A 344 67.34 68.70 11.62
C THR A 344 67.28 68.17 10.18
N SER A 345 66.07 67.74 9.73
CA SER A 345 65.62 67.72 8.31
C SER A 345 66.34 66.74 7.34
N GLN A 346 65.75 66.23 6.25
CA GLN A 346 64.39 66.22 5.64
C GLN A 346 64.37 65.03 4.61
N GLU A 347 63.29 64.46 4.05
CA GLU A 347 61.83 64.70 4.02
C GLU A 347 61.10 63.37 3.59
N PHE A 348 59.80 63.44 3.25
CA PHE A 348 58.95 62.42 2.57
C PHE A 348 58.45 61.18 3.33
N ASP A 349 57.13 61.22 3.60
CA ASP A 349 56.04 60.26 3.35
C ASP A 349 56.21 58.74 3.61
N ASP A 350 55.18 58.00 4.07
CA ASP A 350 53.74 58.31 4.15
C ASP A 350 53.10 57.82 5.47
N ARG A 351 51.79 58.07 5.65
CA ARG A 351 51.05 57.98 6.92
C ARG A 351 50.79 56.55 7.41
N ASN A 352 51.09 56.32 8.69
CA ASN A 352 50.66 55.15 9.47
C ASN A 352 50.22 55.57 10.88
N ILE A 353 49.02 55.14 11.31
CA ILE A 353 48.61 55.10 12.73
C ILE A 353 47.79 53.82 12.99
N ASN A 354 48.45 52.83 13.62
CA ASN A 354 47.99 51.87 14.66
C ASN A 354 46.56 52.08 15.24
N TYR A 355 45.81 51.09 15.76
CA TYR A 355 45.97 49.65 16.04
C TYR A 355 44.54 49.05 16.21
N ASP A 356 44.22 47.82 16.64
CA ASP A 356 45.00 46.75 17.31
C ASP A 356 44.72 45.36 16.63
N PRO A 357 44.43 44.17 17.25
CA PRO A 357 44.85 42.91 16.61
C PRO A 357 43.74 41.87 16.36
N SER A 358 44.17 40.68 15.92
CA SER A 358 43.42 39.42 15.77
C SER A 358 42.32 39.39 14.70
N PHE A 359 42.64 38.77 13.55
CA PHE A 359 41.90 37.62 13.01
C PHE A 359 42.72 37.00 11.86
N ILE A 360 43.01 35.70 11.91
CA ILE A 360 43.43 34.93 10.73
C ILE A 360 42.30 33.97 10.38
N TYR A 361 41.91 33.98 9.12
CA TYR A 361 40.85 33.14 8.56
C TYR A 361 41.27 31.67 8.49
N SER A 362 40.29 30.77 8.53
CA SER A 362 40.40 29.45 7.93
C SER A 362 39.05 29.08 7.31
N PHE A 363 39.06 28.74 6.03
CA PHE A 363 37.86 28.40 5.26
C PHE A 363 37.39 26.97 5.55
N PRO A 364 36.10 26.75 5.82
CA PRO A 364 35.48 25.43 5.68
C PRO A 364 34.86 25.27 4.28
N ILE A 365 35.24 24.22 3.55
CA ILE A 365 34.52 23.77 2.35
C ILE A 365 34.14 22.30 2.54
N SER A 366 32.82 22.07 2.50
CA SER A 366 32.10 20.80 2.37
C SER A 366 32.72 19.52 2.98
N ASN A 367 32.01 18.95 3.93
CA ASN A 367 31.63 17.54 3.77
C ASN A 367 30.11 17.40 3.91
N ASN A 368 29.53 16.52 3.10
CA ASN A 368 28.08 16.40 2.90
C ASN A 368 27.59 15.05 3.43
N THR A 369 26.73 15.05 4.45
CA THR A 369 26.09 13.85 4.97
C THR A 369 24.57 14.00 4.91
N ASN A 370 23.92 13.08 4.21
CA ASN A 370 22.46 13.00 4.13
C ASN A 370 21.83 12.88 5.52
N GLN A 371 20.75 13.63 5.76
CA GLN A 371 19.72 13.24 6.71
C GLN A 371 18.36 13.40 6.04
N ILE A 372 17.66 12.27 5.89
CA ILE A 372 16.32 12.21 5.30
C ILE A 372 15.30 12.20 6.44
N ILE A 373 14.49 13.26 6.47
CA ILE A 373 13.07 13.33 6.82
C ILE A 373 12.58 12.34 7.91
N TYR A 374 12.18 12.89 9.05
CA TYR A 374 11.08 12.35 9.85
C TYR A 374 10.00 13.42 10.01
N GLU A 375 8.85 13.23 9.37
CA GLU A 375 7.64 13.99 9.67
C GLU A 375 6.80 13.26 10.73
N GLN A 376 6.19 14.04 11.62
CA GLN A 376 5.18 13.58 12.58
C GLN A 376 4.01 14.58 12.55
N PRO A 377 2.77 14.14 12.24
CA PRO A 377 1.64 15.06 12.08
C PRO A 377 1.05 15.47 13.42
N SER A 378 0.79 16.77 13.59
CA SER A 378 0.10 17.32 14.76
C SER A 378 -1.43 17.14 14.64
N PHE A 379 -2.02 16.33 15.53
CA PHE A 379 -3.47 16.35 15.75
C PHE A 379 -3.86 17.54 16.63
N TYR A 380 -4.99 18.18 16.32
CA TYR A 380 -5.74 18.99 17.27
C TYR A 380 -7.24 18.85 16.98
N ASN A 381 -8.02 18.47 18.01
CA ASN A 381 -9.47 18.36 17.91
C ASN A 381 -10.14 19.71 18.15
N GLN A 382 -11.22 19.99 17.43
CA GLN A 382 -12.29 20.88 17.89
C GLN A 382 -13.64 20.22 17.65
N SER A 383 -14.51 20.29 18.64
CA SER A 383 -15.76 19.52 18.71
C SER A 383 -16.91 20.18 17.96
N THR A 384 -17.93 19.38 17.67
CA THR A 384 -19.20 19.77 17.07
C THR A 384 -20.08 20.59 18.01
N ASP A 385 -20.83 21.53 17.44
CA ASP A 385 -22.13 21.96 17.95
C ASP A 385 -23.05 22.27 16.76
N ILE A 386 -24.25 21.69 16.74
CA ILE A 386 -25.49 22.21 16.12
C ILE A 386 -26.65 21.30 16.54
N THR A 387 -27.76 21.92 16.92
CA THR A 387 -28.95 21.26 17.45
C THR A 387 -29.90 20.77 16.36
N THR A 388 -30.69 19.75 16.68
CA THR A 388 -31.95 19.45 15.96
C THR A 388 -33.04 19.16 16.98
N THR A 389 -34.25 19.68 16.75
CA THR A 389 -35.39 19.59 17.70
C THR A 389 -36.34 18.44 17.37
N ASN A 390 -37.03 17.94 18.40
CA ASN A 390 -38.08 16.92 18.30
C ASN A 390 -39.27 17.37 17.41
N ASN A 391 -40.08 16.40 16.95
CA ASN A 391 -41.50 16.33 17.34
C ASN A 391 -42.24 15.03 16.89
N ASP A 392 -43.17 14.60 17.74
CA ASP A 392 -44.49 13.98 17.48
C ASP A 392 -44.69 12.51 16.98
N THR A 393 -45.02 11.65 17.97
CA THR A 393 -46.28 10.84 18.06
C THR A 393 -46.43 9.45 17.38
N GLU A 394 -46.33 8.39 18.21
CA GLU A 394 -47.33 7.33 18.57
C GLU A 394 -48.51 6.89 17.64
N PRO A 395 -49.22 5.74 17.88
CA PRO A 395 -48.99 4.65 18.87
C PRO A 395 -49.17 3.17 18.41
N SER A 396 -48.63 2.25 19.24
CA SER A 396 -49.12 0.92 19.67
C SER A 396 -49.86 -0.08 18.76
N ARG A 397 -49.41 -1.37 18.79
CA ARG A 397 -50.26 -2.48 19.28
C ARG A 397 -49.55 -3.81 19.64
N GLU A 398 -49.82 -4.27 20.87
CA GLU A 398 -50.09 -5.67 21.29
C GLU A 398 -49.21 -6.84 20.77
N ASN A 399 -48.38 -7.41 21.67
CA ASN A 399 -48.63 -8.76 22.22
C ASN A 399 -47.78 -9.05 23.47
N GLU A 400 -48.44 -9.44 24.57
CA GLU A 400 -47.82 -9.70 25.86
C GLU A 400 -47.39 -11.17 25.99
N THR A 401 -46.09 -11.50 25.90
CA THR A 401 -45.57 -12.84 26.25
C THR A 401 -44.06 -12.90 26.54
N SER A 402 -43.42 -11.79 26.95
CA SER A 402 -41.95 -11.67 27.02
C SER A 402 -41.36 -11.15 28.36
N SER A 403 -42.09 -11.23 29.48
CA SER A 403 -41.70 -10.57 30.74
C SER A 403 -40.72 -11.34 31.65
N LEU A 404 -39.86 -12.22 31.11
CA LEU A 404 -38.90 -13.03 31.89
C LEU A 404 -37.52 -13.23 31.23
N LEU A 405 -37.22 -12.54 30.12
CA LEU A 405 -35.93 -12.65 29.40
C LEU A 405 -35.30 -11.29 29.02
N GLU A 406 -35.84 -10.18 29.51
CA GLU A 406 -35.53 -8.82 29.01
C GLU A 406 -34.37 -8.10 29.75
N GLU A 407 -33.67 -8.76 30.69
CA GLU A 407 -32.57 -8.17 31.49
C GLU A 407 -31.18 -8.80 31.24
N TYR A 408 -30.83 -9.11 29.98
CA TYR A 408 -29.46 -9.54 29.62
C TYR A 408 -28.87 -8.78 28.43
N HIS A 409 -28.56 -7.50 28.64
CA HIS A 409 -27.58 -6.80 27.82
C HIS A 409 -26.18 -7.36 28.10
N VAL A 410 -25.53 -7.89 27.07
CA VAL A 410 -24.11 -8.29 27.08
C VAL A 410 -23.36 -7.38 26.11
N GLU A 411 -22.26 -6.77 26.56
CA GLU A 411 -21.45 -5.89 25.71
C GLU A 411 -20.54 -6.70 24.77
N GLN A 412 -20.35 -6.15 23.57
CA GLN A 412 -19.77 -6.83 22.43
C GLN A 412 -18.23 -6.80 22.47
N ILE A 413 -17.58 -7.96 22.63
CA ILE A 413 -16.11 -8.10 22.60
C ILE A 413 -15.72 -9.23 21.63
N ALA A 414 -15.10 -8.87 20.52
CA ALA A 414 -14.67 -9.81 19.47
C ALA A 414 -13.22 -10.30 19.64
N GLY A 415 -12.91 -11.49 19.14
CA GLY A 415 -11.53 -11.96 18.89
C GLY A 415 -11.15 -13.24 19.64
N SER A 416 -11.12 -14.35 18.89
CA SER A 416 -10.04 -15.36 18.79
C SER A 416 -9.57 -16.05 20.08
N ASN A 417 -9.77 -17.38 20.19
CA ASN A 417 -8.82 -18.36 19.62
C ASN A 417 -9.34 -19.81 19.74
N LEU A 418 -9.37 -20.59 18.64
CA LEU A 418 -9.97 -21.95 18.64
C LEU A 418 -9.00 -23.07 19.09
N GLY A 419 -7.70 -22.78 19.22
CA GLY A 419 -6.66 -23.81 19.35
C GLY A 419 -6.62 -24.57 20.68
N LEU A 420 -7.11 -23.98 21.78
CA LEU A 420 -6.97 -24.55 23.14
C LEU A 420 -8.13 -25.46 23.57
N LEU A 421 -9.33 -25.31 22.98
CA LEU A 421 -10.51 -26.09 23.36
C LEU A 421 -10.35 -27.60 23.14
N MET A 422 -9.59 -28.02 22.13
CA MET A 422 -9.29 -29.45 21.89
C MET A 422 -8.43 -30.10 22.98
N GLN A 423 -7.63 -29.33 23.74
CA GLN A 423 -6.88 -29.87 24.88
C GLN A 423 -7.73 -29.99 26.15
N ALA A 424 -8.69 -29.07 26.34
CA ALA A 424 -9.59 -29.10 27.50
C ALA A 424 -10.50 -30.35 27.51
N VAL A 425 -11.06 -30.73 26.35
CA VAL A 425 -11.91 -31.92 26.22
C VAL A 425 -11.11 -33.21 26.51
N GLY A 426 -9.91 -33.35 25.92
CA GLY A 426 -9.08 -34.55 26.10
C GLY A 426 -8.60 -34.78 27.55
N LEU A 427 -8.51 -33.73 28.37
CA LEU A 427 -8.17 -33.85 29.79
C LEU A 427 -9.36 -34.27 30.68
N LEU A 428 -10.61 -34.05 30.24
CA LEU A 428 -11.80 -34.47 30.98
C LEU A 428 -12.13 -35.95 30.75
N GLU A 429 -11.95 -36.47 29.54
CA GLU A 429 -12.19 -37.91 29.24
C GLU A 429 -11.17 -38.83 29.94
N ALA A 430 -9.94 -38.37 30.13
CA ALA A 430 -8.88 -39.11 30.83
C ALA A 430 -9.18 -39.36 32.32
N GLY A 431 -10.10 -38.60 32.94
CA GLY A 431 -10.38 -38.66 34.38
C GLY A 431 -11.35 -39.75 34.85
N VAL A 432 -11.99 -40.50 33.94
CA VAL A 432 -13.14 -41.37 34.29
C VAL A 432 -12.79 -42.87 34.31
N SER A 433 -11.64 -43.28 33.77
CA SER A 433 -11.27 -44.70 33.62
C SER A 433 -10.51 -45.31 34.81
N SER A 434 -11.02 -45.17 36.04
CA SER A 434 -10.52 -45.95 37.19
C SER A 434 -11.54 -46.11 38.34
N LEU A 435 -12.51 -47.02 38.16
CA LEU A 435 -13.22 -47.67 39.26
C LEU A 435 -13.07 -49.20 39.08
N PRO A 436 -12.67 -49.96 40.11
CA PRO A 436 -12.59 -51.42 40.03
C PRO A 436 -13.97 -52.06 40.22
N ASP A 437 -14.18 -53.22 39.59
CA ASP A 437 -15.36 -54.07 39.82
C ASP A 437 -15.24 -54.85 41.14
N ASP A 438 -16.25 -54.75 42.02
CA ASP A 438 -16.58 -55.65 43.14
C ASP A 438 -18.09 -55.51 43.48
#